data_AF-A0A2H5WXD6-F1
#
_entry.id   AF-A0A2H5WXD6-F1
#
_cell.length_a   1.000
_cell.length_b   1.000
_cell.length_c   1.000
_cell.angle_alpha   90.00
_cell.angle_beta   90.00
_cell.angle_gamma   90.00
#
_symmetry.space_group_name_H-M   'P 1'
#
loop_
_entity.id
_entity.type
_entity.pdbx_description
1 polymer ?
#
loop_
_entity_poly.entity_id
_entity_poly.type
_entity_poly.pdbx_seq_one_letter_code
_entity_poly.pdbx_strand_id
1 'polypeptide(L)'
;MMRQMALALSVLLGIAAWAQNLEAGAAANKITPSKQVYLAGYSPNRPNTGGVHDDIWVRALVLQIGQERIAIAVCDLLGLLRDDVQRIRQRVRSVPPHRVIVASTHVHSAPDTIGLWGPQPTVSGRDNHYVDFVVETVARTIDEAASKLQPATIGFAKTRVEGISYNYRVKEILDPEAAILQVRSKANNQPIATLTNFACHPEVLNNDQLTADFPNWFYRTIEANGGGVAIFANGALGGMVSPAENPNYQGEKGKDWARAERMGTLLATKTLEAIRSANFSDHVVFTHRHQTFTVPLENERFKQALAIGVIPKGESLQNDTLTTEAHLFQIGEAVFFTMPGEVLPNIGFLLKKHLSAYGDPVFLIGLGNDELGYILCEEDYWLDLYEYERSMSVGSQIGEKLVATAKQLSEGLTPLAKGTGGERVAQVEAELQKYVGRFRPERAGALKATYRFLLEGAGEYYLRIAEGKATLSKEGNPAEVQVTIRAPAQVFIEIITGKRNALDAYNTGELQVEGDIGLAQYLLYVFE
;
A
#
# COMPACT_ATOMS: atom_id res chain seq x y z
N MET A 1 36.63 -42.23 30.44
CA MET A 1 36.72 -41.93 28.99
C MET A 1 35.37 -42.09 28.26
N MET A 2 34.24 -41.79 28.92
CA MET A 2 32.89 -41.81 28.32
C MET A 2 32.04 -40.84 29.15
N ARG A 3 32.07 -39.54 28.81
CA ARG A 3 31.07 -38.55 29.27
C ARG A 3 31.17 -37.16 28.62
N GLN A 4 31.96 -36.98 27.56
CA GLN A 4 32.12 -35.68 26.87
C GLN A 4 31.71 -35.68 25.39
N MET A 5 31.06 -36.74 24.88
CA MET A 5 30.62 -36.81 23.47
C MET A 5 29.10 -36.75 23.27
N ALA A 6 28.33 -36.28 24.26
CA ALA A 6 26.87 -36.15 24.16
C ALA A 6 26.36 -34.70 24.07
N LEU A 7 27.26 -33.70 24.07
CA LEU A 7 26.90 -32.27 24.05
C LEU A 7 27.27 -31.54 22.75
N ALA A 8 27.59 -32.28 21.69
CA ALA A 8 28.03 -31.74 20.39
C ALA A 8 27.09 -32.12 19.22
N LEU A 9 25.89 -32.64 19.51
CA LEU A 9 24.87 -32.95 18.50
C LEU A 9 23.54 -32.20 18.71
N SER A 10 23.58 -31.09 19.46
CA SER A 10 22.45 -30.17 19.65
C SER A 10 22.69 -28.80 19.00
N VAL A 11 23.72 -28.68 18.16
CA VAL A 11 23.99 -27.53 17.31
C VAL A 11 23.55 -27.89 15.89
N LEU A 12 22.68 -27.05 15.30
CA LEU A 12 22.12 -27.11 13.93
C LEU A 12 20.78 -27.88 13.75
N LEU A 13 19.81 -27.67 14.62
CA LEU A 13 18.45 -27.44 14.13
C LEU A 13 18.31 -25.93 13.89
N GLY A 14 19.09 -25.43 12.93
CA GLY A 14 18.70 -24.20 12.26
C GLY A 14 17.33 -24.49 11.69
N ILE A 15 16.33 -23.71 12.09
CA ILE A 15 15.09 -23.58 11.34
C ILE A 15 15.53 -22.97 10.01
N ALA A 16 16.00 -23.81 9.09
CA ALA A 16 15.92 -23.50 7.68
C ALA A 16 14.43 -23.30 7.48
N ALA A 17 14.01 -22.04 7.37
CA ALA A 17 12.69 -21.71 6.87
C ALA A 17 12.64 -22.33 5.48
N TRP A 18 12.10 -23.54 5.40
CA TRP A 18 11.96 -24.25 4.14
C TRP A 18 11.09 -23.37 3.27
N ALA A 19 11.66 -22.92 2.16
CA ALA A 19 10.98 -22.07 1.22
C ALA A 19 9.66 -22.74 0.82
N GLN A 20 8.54 -22.08 1.07
CA GLN A 20 7.23 -22.68 0.86
C GLN A 20 6.82 -22.48 -0.60
N ASN A 21 6.34 -23.53 -1.25
CA ASN A 21 5.81 -23.43 -2.61
C ASN A 21 4.67 -22.39 -2.63
N LEU A 22 4.78 -21.42 -3.56
CA LEU A 22 3.76 -20.41 -3.80
C LEU A 22 2.86 -20.82 -4.97
N GLU A 23 1.56 -20.80 -4.75
CA GLU A 23 0.55 -20.81 -5.82
C GLU A 23 -0.36 -19.59 -5.68
N ALA A 24 -0.87 -19.11 -6.80
CA ALA A 24 -1.77 -17.97 -6.85
C ALA A 24 -2.92 -18.23 -7.81
N GLY A 25 -4.09 -17.69 -7.47
CA GLY A 25 -5.28 -17.71 -8.29
C GLY A 25 -6.08 -16.44 -8.08
N ALA A 26 -6.75 -15.97 -9.12
CA ALA A 26 -7.50 -14.72 -9.06
C ALA A 26 -8.81 -14.81 -9.86
N ALA A 27 -9.78 -14.02 -9.44
CA ALA A 27 -11.08 -13.92 -10.08
C ALA A 27 -11.69 -12.53 -9.88
N ALA A 28 -12.57 -12.14 -10.78
CA ALA A 28 -13.36 -10.92 -10.68
C ALA A 28 -14.80 -11.22 -11.09
N ASN A 29 -15.76 -10.77 -10.30
CA ASN A 29 -17.19 -10.92 -10.59
C ASN A 29 -17.93 -9.61 -10.34
N LYS A 30 -18.95 -9.37 -11.16
CA LYS A 30 -19.78 -8.18 -11.05
C LYS A 30 -20.62 -8.23 -9.77
N ILE A 31 -20.68 -7.09 -9.10
CA ILE A 31 -21.63 -6.82 -8.02
C ILE A 31 -22.59 -5.70 -8.40
N THR A 32 -22.75 -5.40 -9.70
CA THR A 32 -23.72 -4.42 -10.21
C THR A 32 -25.15 -4.84 -9.86
N PRO A 33 -25.97 -3.99 -9.21
CA PRO A 33 -27.36 -4.31 -8.91
C PRO A 33 -28.22 -4.42 -10.18
N SER A 34 -29.23 -5.28 -10.14
CA SER A 34 -30.19 -5.48 -11.25
C SER A 34 -31.38 -4.50 -11.25
N LYS A 35 -31.47 -3.65 -10.23
CA LYS A 35 -32.53 -2.65 -10.05
C LYS A 35 -31.95 -1.33 -9.57
N GLN A 36 -32.78 -0.30 -9.56
CA GLN A 36 -32.42 1.00 -9.00
C GLN A 36 -32.12 0.89 -7.50
N VAL A 37 -31.12 1.65 -7.06
CA VAL A 37 -30.58 1.72 -5.70
C VAL A 37 -30.25 3.16 -5.34
N TYR A 38 -29.95 3.42 -4.07
CA TYR A 38 -29.35 4.67 -3.62
C TYR A 38 -27.83 4.58 -3.66
N LEU A 39 -27.17 5.61 -4.16
CA LEU A 39 -25.72 5.75 -4.16
C LEU A 39 -25.23 6.20 -2.78
N ALA A 40 -24.19 5.54 -2.28
CA ALA A 40 -23.52 5.89 -1.04
C ALA A 40 -22.62 7.12 -1.19
N GLY A 41 -22.32 7.80 -0.08
CA GLY A 41 -21.41 8.94 -0.06
C GLY A 41 -22.05 10.25 -0.53
N TYR A 42 -21.28 11.34 -0.40
CA TYR A 42 -21.66 12.74 -0.68
C TYR A 42 -22.88 13.29 0.07
N SER A 43 -24.09 12.80 -0.23
CA SER A 43 -25.36 13.32 0.30
C SER A 43 -26.46 12.25 0.24
N PRO A 44 -27.45 12.28 1.14
CA PRO A 44 -28.57 11.34 1.08
C PRO A 44 -29.44 11.55 -0.18
N ASN A 45 -30.34 10.61 -0.43
CA ASN A 45 -31.34 10.64 -1.50
C ASN A 45 -30.73 10.80 -2.92
N ARG A 46 -29.71 10.00 -3.22
CA ARG A 46 -29.11 9.90 -4.56
C ARG A 46 -29.53 8.58 -5.25
N PRO A 47 -30.75 8.46 -5.80
CA PRO A 47 -31.08 7.29 -6.62
C PRO A 47 -30.21 7.27 -7.88
N ASN A 48 -29.78 6.09 -8.34
CA ASN A 48 -28.96 5.97 -9.55
C ASN A 48 -29.78 6.11 -10.86
N THR A 49 -30.47 7.24 -11.03
CA THR A 49 -31.36 7.51 -12.16
C THR A 49 -30.65 7.52 -13.52
N GLY A 50 -29.35 7.80 -13.53
CA GLY A 50 -28.53 7.76 -14.72
C GLY A 50 -28.12 6.34 -15.16
N GLY A 51 -28.49 5.31 -14.38
CA GLY A 51 -28.25 3.91 -14.72
C GLY A 51 -26.87 3.40 -14.32
N VAL A 52 -26.23 2.64 -15.21
CA VAL A 52 -24.91 2.03 -15.01
C VAL A 52 -23.99 2.51 -16.13
N HIS A 53 -22.93 3.24 -15.79
CA HIS A 53 -21.89 3.62 -16.74
C HIS A 53 -20.94 2.43 -17.00
N ASP A 54 -20.42 1.87 -15.92
CA ASP A 54 -19.57 0.69 -15.90
C ASP A 54 -19.95 -0.23 -14.73
N ASP A 55 -19.65 -1.51 -14.88
CA ASP A 55 -19.88 -2.48 -13.83
C ASP A 55 -18.99 -2.20 -12.61
N ILE A 56 -19.53 -2.47 -11.44
CA ILE A 56 -18.80 -2.54 -10.18
C ILE A 56 -18.48 -3.99 -9.83
N TRP A 57 -17.33 -4.24 -9.22
CA TRP A 57 -16.75 -5.57 -9.10
C TRP A 57 -16.42 -5.94 -7.65
N VAL A 58 -16.41 -7.24 -7.37
CA VAL A 58 -15.48 -7.82 -6.41
C VAL A 58 -14.32 -8.43 -7.17
N ARG A 59 -13.10 -8.20 -6.71
CA ARG A 59 -11.86 -8.68 -7.34
C ARG A 59 -11.01 -9.34 -6.27
N ALA A 60 -10.71 -10.62 -6.44
CA ALA A 60 -10.06 -11.44 -5.41
C ALA A 60 -8.75 -12.04 -5.90
N LEU A 61 -7.76 -12.04 -5.00
CA LEU A 61 -6.50 -12.78 -5.09
C LEU A 61 -6.47 -13.80 -3.95
N VAL A 62 -6.20 -15.06 -4.28
CA VAL A 62 -5.94 -16.13 -3.32
C VAL A 62 -4.49 -16.59 -3.49
N LEU A 63 -3.77 -16.66 -2.38
CA LEU A 63 -2.41 -17.17 -2.32
C LEU A 63 -2.38 -18.44 -1.46
N GLN A 64 -1.79 -19.50 -1.99
CA GLN A 64 -1.41 -20.69 -1.25
C GLN A 64 0.10 -20.63 -1.01
N ILE A 65 0.51 -20.67 0.25
CA ILE A 65 1.92 -20.63 0.66
C ILE A 65 2.14 -21.85 1.55
N GLY A 66 2.74 -22.89 0.99
CA GLY A 66 2.86 -24.18 1.69
C GLY A 66 1.49 -24.79 1.97
N GLN A 67 1.14 -24.98 3.25
CA GLN A 67 -0.19 -25.44 3.67
C GLN A 67 -1.16 -24.28 3.98
N GLU A 68 -0.65 -23.05 4.03
CA GLU A 68 -1.40 -21.89 4.43
C GLU A 68 -2.06 -21.21 3.23
N ARG A 69 -3.23 -20.62 3.45
CA ARG A 69 -3.97 -19.88 2.42
C ARG A 69 -4.51 -18.56 2.95
N ILE A 70 -4.41 -17.52 2.15
CA ILE A 70 -4.97 -16.20 2.42
C ILE A 70 -5.70 -15.67 1.18
N ALA A 71 -6.82 -14.98 1.39
CA ALA A 71 -7.57 -14.31 0.34
C ALA A 71 -7.65 -12.81 0.62
N ILE A 72 -7.47 -12.01 -0.42
CA ILE A 72 -7.71 -10.57 -0.42
C ILE A 72 -8.75 -10.30 -1.49
N ALA A 73 -9.95 -9.87 -1.08
CA ALA A 73 -11.02 -9.47 -1.97
C ALA A 73 -11.31 -7.98 -1.78
N VAL A 74 -11.35 -7.21 -2.88
CA VAL A 74 -11.71 -5.79 -2.82
C VAL A 74 -12.99 -5.56 -3.62
N CYS A 75 -13.93 -4.84 -3.02
CA CYS A 75 -15.23 -4.52 -3.61
C CYS A 75 -15.29 -3.05 -4.03
N ASP A 76 -15.84 -2.78 -5.21
CA ASP A 76 -16.20 -1.44 -5.65
C ASP A 76 -17.49 -0.98 -4.91
N LEU A 77 -17.33 -0.68 -3.62
CA LEU A 77 -18.37 -0.23 -2.70
C LEU A 77 -17.82 0.91 -1.83
N LEU A 78 -18.73 1.59 -1.13
CA LEU A 78 -18.34 2.52 -0.08
C LEU A 78 -17.63 1.78 1.06
N GLY A 79 -18.18 0.66 1.52
CA GLY A 79 -17.64 -0.11 2.63
C GLY A 79 -18.50 -1.34 2.90
N LEU A 80 -18.06 -2.21 3.81
CA LEU A 80 -18.87 -3.32 4.31
C LEU A 80 -18.73 -3.38 5.83
N LEU A 81 -19.85 -3.50 6.52
CA LEU A 81 -19.84 -3.69 7.96
C LEU A 81 -19.23 -5.05 8.32
N ARG A 82 -18.55 -5.13 9.46
CA ARG A 82 -17.93 -6.38 9.93
C ARG A 82 -18.86 -7.58 9.91
N ASP A 83 -20.14 -7.39 10.27
CA ASP A 83 -21.11 -8.48 10.27
C ASP A 83 -21.37 -9.03 8.86
N ASP A 84 -21.35 -8.19 7.83
CA ASP A 84 -21.41 -8.66 6.43
C ASP A 84 -20.13 -9.42 6.03
N VAL A 85 -18.97 -8.97 6.51
CA VAL A 85 -17.69 -9.67 6.33
C VAL A 85 -17.70 -11.04 7.02
N GLN A 86 -18.28 -11.17 8.22
CA GLN A 86 -18.44 -12.47 8.85
C GLN A 86 -19.37 -13.39 8.05
N ARG A 87 -20.45 -12.85 7.48
CA ARG A 87 -21.36 -13.61 6.61
C ARG A 87 -20.66 -14.12 5.34
N ILE A 88 -19.72 -13.34 4.77
CA ILE A 88 -18.84 -13.77 3.67
C ILE A 88 -17.94 -14.92 4.14
N ARG A 89 -17.25 -14.74 5.28
CA ARG A 89 -16.34 -15.74 5.86
C ARG A 89 -17.00 -17.07 6.16
N GLN A 90 -18.26 -17.07 6.56
CA GLN A 90 -19.05 -18.29 6.78
C GLN A 90 -19.35 -19.06 5.48
N ARG A 91 -19.34 -18.39 4.33
CA ARG A 91 -19.69 -18.97 3.02
C ARG A 91 -18.48 -19.43 2.22
N VAL A 92 -17.33 -18.78 2.41
CA VAL A 92 -16.06 -19.18 1.78
C VAL A 92 -15.67 -20.57 2.27
N ARG A 93 -15.42 -21.48 1.33
CA ARG A 93 -15.04 -22.87 1.64
C ARG A 93 -13.56 -23.12 1.45
N SER A 94 -12.93 -22.36 0.58
CA SER A 94 -11.57 -22.59 0.13
C SER A 94 -10.50 -22.02 1.07
N VAL A 95 -10.82 -21.04 1.91
CA VAL A 95 -9.85 -20.29 2.73
C VAL A 95 -10.32 -20.26 4.18
N PRO A 96 -9.43 -20.43 5.19
CA PRO A 96 -9.82 -20.31 6.59
C PRO A 96 -10.47 -18.94 6.88
N PRO A 97 -11.59 -18.88 7.63
CA PRO A 97 -12.33 -17.64 7.87
C PRO A 97 -11.47 -16.44 8.32
N HIS A 98 -10.52 -16.66 9.23
CA HIS A 98 -9.62 -15.62 9.75
C HIS A 98 -8.55 -15.14 8.75
N ARG A 99 -8.47 -15.74 7.55
CA ARG A 99 -7.56 -15.35 6.46
C ARG A 99 -8.29 -14.88 5.21
N VAL A 100 -9.58 -14.59 5.34
CA VAL A 100 -10.36 -13.89 4.33
C VAL A 100 -10.35 -12.41 4.69
N ILE A 101 -9.59 -11.64 3.91
CA ILE A 101 -9.54 -10.19 3.98
C ILE A 101 -10.51 -9.64 2.93
N VAL A 102 -11.47 -8.83 3.36
CA VAL A 102 -12.41 -8.13 2.48
C VAL A 102 -12.22 -6.64 2.66
N ALA A 103 -11.98 -5.90 1.59
CA ALA A 103 -11.85 -4.45 1.62
C ALA A 103 -12.79 -3.78 0.61
N SER A 104 -12.90 -2.46 0.68
CA SER A 104 -13.65 -1.66 -0.28
C SER A 104 -12.79 -0.57 -0.90
N THR A 105 -13.10 -0.18 -2.14
CA THR A 105 -12.41 0.94 -2.81
C THR A 105 -12.83 2.30 -2.26
N HIS A 106 -13.94 2.36 -1.52
CA HIS A 106 -14.60 3.56 -1.03
C HIS A 106 -15.23 4.43 -2.11
N VAL A 107 -15.77 3.82 -3.17
CA VAL A 107 -16.37 4.58 -4.27
C VAL A 107 -17.74 5.18 -3.89
N HIS A 108 -17.94 6.47 -4.18
CA HIS A 108 -19.16 7.24 -3.84
C HIS A 108 -20.25 7.19 -4.94
N SER A 109 -20.09 6.26 -5.87
CA SER A 109 -21.00 5.99 -7.00
C SER A 109 -21.36 4.50 -7.08
N ALA A 110 -21.45 3.85 -5.91
CA ALA A 110 -21.90 2.47 -5.73
C ALA A 110 -23.08 2.40 -4.73
N PRO A 111 -23.82 1.28 -4.67
CA PRO A 111 -25.01 1.17 -3.84
C PRO A 111 -24.69 1.36 -2.34
N ASP A 112 -25.62 1.99 -1.62
CA ASP A 112 -25.54 2.14 -0.18
C ASP A 112 -25.57 0.77 0.51
N THR A 113 -24.46 0.46 1.16
CA THR A 113 -24.22 -0.78 1.89
C THR A 113 -24.10 -0.52 3.40
N ILE A 114 -24.23 0.72 3.87
CA ILE A 114 -24.20 1.04 5.31
C ILE A 114 -25.60 1.42 5.78
N GLY A 115 -26.31 2.23 4.98
CA GLY A 115 -27.69 2.63 5.16
C GLY A 115 -27.92 4.13 5.31
N LEU A 116 -26.85 4.93 5.45
CA LEU A 116 -26.94 6.36 5.78
C LEU A 116 -27.42 7.27 4.63
N TRP A 117 -27.52 6.76 3.39
CA TRP A 117 -27.75 7.58 2.20
C TRP A 117 -29.12 7.36 1.55
N GLY A 118 -30.09 6.87 2.32
CA GLY A 118 -31.46 6.68 1.86
C GLY A 118 -32.23 7.97 1.54
N PRO A 119 -33.52 7.85 1.18
CA PRO A 119 -34.30 8.98 0.69
C PRO A 119 -34.61 10.03 1.75
N GLN A 120 -34.50 9.68 3.03
CA GLN A 120 -34.53 10.59 4.18
C GLN A 120 -33.52 10.12 5.22
N PRO A 121 -33.02 11.00 6.12
CA PRO A 121 -32.07 10.60 7.18
C PRO A 121 -32.54 9.48 8.10
N THR A 122 -33.85 9.25 8.20
CA THR A 122 -34.48 8.21 9.04
C THR A 122 -34.85 6.94 8.27
N VAL A 123 -34.57 6.89 6.96
CA VAL A 123 -34.89 5.75 6.10
C VAL A 123 -33.60 5.23 5.49
N SER A 124 -33.33 3.93 5.68
CA SER A 124 -32.11 3.32 5.17
C SER A 124 -32.05 3.37 3.64
N GLY A 125 -30.88 3.73 3.09
CA GLY A 125 -30.57 3.55 1.67
C GLY A 125 -30.14 2.14 1.31
N ARG A 126 -29.84 1.33 2.34
CA ARG A 126 -29.33 -0.03 2.20
C ARG A 126 -30.44 -0.99 1.79
N ASP A 127 -30.19 -1.70 0.69
CA ASP A 127 -30.99 -2.85 0.27
C ASP A 127 -30.34 -4.15 0.74
N ASN A 128 -30.94 -4.81 1.73
CA ASN A 128 -30.40 -6.06 2.27
C ASN A 128 -30.41 -7.21 1.25
N HIS A 129 -31.34 -7.24 0.28
CA HIS A 129 -31.28 -8.25 -0.77
C HIS A 129 -30.06 -8.05 -1.69
N TYR A 130 -29.70 -6.80 -1.95
CA TYR A 130 -28.48 -6.48 -2.66
C TYR A 130 -27.23 -6.87 -1.85
N VAL A 131 -27.21 -6.57 -0.54
CA VAL A 131 -26.08 -6.97 0.31
C VAL A 131 -25.95 -8.49 0.43
N ASP A 132 -27.06 -9.23 0.47
CA ASP A 132 -27.04 -10.70 0.41
C ASP A 132 -26.39 -11.20 -0.89
N PHE A 133 -26.74 -10.59 -2.03
CA PHE A 133 -26.11 -10.86 -3.32
C PHE A 133 -24.62 -10.55 -3.33
N VAL A 134 -24.19 -9.42 -2.73
CA VAL A 134 -22.77 -9.07 -2.57
C VAL A 134 -22.06 -10.14 -1.73
N VAL A 135 -22.62 -10.50 -0.57
CA VAL A 135 -22.05 -11.51 0.34
C VAL A 135 -21.81 -12.85 -0.38
N GLU A 136 -22.81 -13.36 -1.10
CA GLU A 136 -22.68 -14.60 -1.88
C GLU A 136 -21.65 -14.46 -3.01
N THR A 137 -21.64 -13.31 -3.71
CA THR A 137 -20.74 -13.07 -4.84
C THR A 137 -19.29 -12.93 -4.41
N VAL A 138 -19.01 -12.27 -3.28
CA VAL A 138 -17.65 -12.17 -2.72
C VAL A 138 -17.15 -13.56 -2.34
N ALA A 139 -17.95 -14.35 -1.61
CA ALA A 139 -17.57 -15.70 -1.21
C ALA A 139 -17.30 -16.61 -2.42
N ARG A 140 -18.19 -16.58 -3.43
CA ARG A 140 -18.01 -17.29 -4.69
C ARG A 140 -16.76 -16.86 -5.44
N THR A 141 -16.45 -15.56 -5.46
CA THR A 141 -15.27 -15.04 -6.16
C THR A 141 -13.97 -15.51 -5.52
N ILE A 142 -13.93 -15.59 -4.19
CA ILE A 142 -12.80 -16.15 -3.45
C ILE A 142 -12.64 -17.65 -3.77
N ASP A 143 -13.72 -18.42 -3.71
CA ASP A 143 -13.68 -19.86 -4.04
C ASP A 143 -13.32 -20.12 -5.52
N GLU A 144 -13.76 -19.25 -6.44
CA GLU A 144 -13.37 -19.29 -7.85
C GLU A 144 -11.88 -18.97 -8.02
N ALA A 145 -11.36 -17.93 -7.37
CA ALA A 145 -9.94 -17.61 -7.39
C ALA A 145 -9.11 -18.77 -6.84
N ALA A 146 -9.55 -19.40 -5.75
CA ALA A 146 -8.88 -20.57 -5.18
C ALA A 146 -8.91 -21.79 -6.13
N SER A 147 -9.99 -21.99 -6.89
CA SER A 147 -10.06 -23.07 -7.89
C SER A 147 -9.07 -22.90 -9.07
N LYS A 148 -8.56 -21.68 -9.26
CA LYS A 148 -7.57 -21.31 -10.30
C LYS A 148 -6.13 -21.24 -9.76
N LEU A 149 -5.88 -21.72 -8.54
CA LEU A 149 -4.53 -21.79 -7.98
C LEU A 149 -3.61 -22.55 -8.94
N GLN A 150 -2.48 -21.92 -9.24
CA GLN A 150 -1.42 -22.49 -10.05
C GLN A 150 -0.06 -22.03 -9.50
N PRO A 151 1.02 -22.81 -9.70
CA PRO A 151 2.37 -22.43 -9.29
C PRO A 151 2.72 -21.02 -9.76
N ALA A 152 3.18 -20.18 -8.83
CA ALA A 152 3.37 -18.76 -9.08
C ALA A 152 4.69 -18.23 -8.51
N THR A 153 5.15 -17.11 -9.05
CA THR A 153 6.12 -16.20 -8.42
C THR A 153 5.40 -14.91 -8.02
N ILE A 154 5.88 -14.26 -6.98
CA ILE A 154 5.39 -12.97 -6.49
C ILE A 154 6.52 -11.94 -6.56
N GLY A 155 6.17 -10.73 -6.96
CA GLY A 155 7.07 -9.58 -6.97
C GLY A 155 6.39 -8.37 -6.34
N PHE A 156 7.20 -7.51 -5.75
CA PHE A 156 6.75 -6.30 -5.09
C PHE A 156 7.46 -5.08 -5.66
N ALA A 157 6.75 -3.96 -5.67
CA ALA A 157 7.31 -2.67 -6.03
C ALA A 157 6.61 -1.55 -5.26
N LYS A 158 7.23 -0.38 -5.27
CA LYS A 158 6.58 0.87 -4.88
C LYS A 158 6.96 1.97 -5.83
N THR A 159 6.08 2.95 -5.97
CA THR A 159 6.32 4.13 -6.79
C THR A 159 5.59 5.32 -6.22
N ARG A 160 6.01 6.53 -6.57
CA ARG A 160 5.30 7.77 -6.23
C ARG A 160 4.39 8.17 -7.38
N VAL A 161 3.14 8.48 -7.07
CA VAL A 161 2.14 8.95 -8.03
C VAL A 161 1.68 10.32 -7.59
N GLU A 162 2.26 11.35 -8.21
CA GLU A 162 2.03 12.74 -7.85
C GLU A 162 0.98 13.40 -8.74
N GLY A 163 0.35 14.47 -8.25
CA GLY A 163 -0.57 15.30 -9.02
C GLY A 163 -1.98 14.74 -9.21
N ILE A 164 -2.31 13.55 -8.69
CA ILE A 164 -3.65 12.96 -8.81
C ILE A 164 -4.46 12.96 -7.51
N SER A 165 -3.82 13.06 -6.35
CA SER A 165 -4.46 13.10 -5.04
C SER A 165 -4.15 14.41 -4.32
N TYR A 166 -5.03 14.80 -3.42
CA TYR A 166 -4.93 15.99 -2.59
C TYR A 166 -5.53 15.73 -1.21
N ASN A 167 -4.87 16.20 -0.15
CA ASN A 167 -5.41 16.18 1.21
C ASN A 167 -6.09 17.53 1.48
N TYR A 168 -7.42 17.53 1.59
CA TYR A 168 -8.23 18.75 1.80
C TYR A 168 -8.19 19.27 3.25
N ARG A 169 -7.53 18.57 4.18
CA ARG A 169 -7.30 19.02 5.56
C ARG A 169 -5.92 19.60 5.76
N VAL A 170 -4.87 18.83 5.44
CA VAL A 170 -3.48 19.24 5.57
C VAL A 170 -2.69 18.79 4.35
N LYS A 171 -2.47 19.71 3.41
CA LYS A 171 -1.84 19.42 2.10
C LYS A 171 -0.46 18.74 2.21
N GLU A 172 0.29 19.04 3.27
CA GLU A 172 1.62 18.48 3.53
C GLU A 172 1.59 17.02 4.00
N ILE A 173 0.46 16.56 4.54
CA ILE A 173 0.28 15.19 5.04
C ILE A 173 -0.42 14.37 3.95
N LEU A 174 0.26 14.19 2.82
CA LEU A 174 -0.23 13.42 1.69
C LEU A 174 0.73 12.27 1.40
N ASP A 175 0.19 11.06 1.27
CA ASP A 175 0.94 9.86 0.89
C ASP A 175 0.81 9.60 -0.62
N PRO A 176 1.81 9.97 -1.44
CA PRO A 176 1.79 9.72 -2.88
C PRO A 176 2.31 8.32 -3.22
N GLU A 177 2.69 7.49 -2.26
CA GLU A 177 3.26 6.18 -2.52
C GLU A 177 2.17 5.15 -2.87
N ALA A 178 2.33 4.50 -4.02
CA ALA A 178 1.58 3.31 -4.39
C ALA A 178 2.42 2.06 -4.10
N ALA A 179 1.92 1.18 -3.24
CA ALA A 179 2.49 -0.14 -2.99
C ALA A 179 1.88 -1.15 -3.96
N ILE A 180 2.71 -2.01 -4.55
CA ILE A 180 2.33 -2.87 -5.67
C ILE A 180 2.77 -4.31 -5.40
N LEU A 181 1.86 -5.25 -5.61
CA LEU A 181 2.10 -6.69 -5.63
C LEU A 181 1.68 -7.21 -7.00
N GLN A 182 2.49 -8.06 -7.62
CA GLN A 182 2.07 -8.84 -8.79
C GLN A 182 2.46 -10.30 -8.60
N VAL A 183 1.55 -11.19 -8.99
CA VAL A 183 1.81 -12.62 -9.08
C VAL A 183 1.84 -13.06 -10.53
N ARG A 184 2.79 -13.92 -10.90
CA ARG A 184 2.96 -14.46 -12.26
C ARG A 184 2.94 -15.97 -12.23
N SER A 185 2.38 -16.59 -13.26
CA SER A 185 2.40 -18.05 -13.42
C SER A 185 3.83 -18.53 -13.67
N LYS A 186 4.28 -19.57 -12.96
CA LYS A 186 5.60 -20.18 -13.22
C LYS A 186 5.67 -20.88 -14.57
N ALA A 187 4.53 -21.26 -15.15
CA ALA A 187 4.50 -22.00 -16.40
C ALA A 187 4.89 -21.15 -17.61
N ASN A 188 4.51 -19.87 -17.62
CA ASN A 188 4.67 -18.98 -18.79
C ASN A 188 5.02 -17.53 -18.44
N ASN A 189 5.28 -17.23 -17.16
CA ASN A 189 5.59 -15.90 -16.62
C ASN A 189 4.50 -14.83 -16.88
N GLN A 190 3.27 -15.25 -17.23
CA GLN A 190 2.15 -14.32 -17.42
C GLN A 190 1.58 -13.88 -16.07
N PRO A 191 1.28 -12.58 -15.88
CA PRO A 191 0.62 -12.10 -14.68
C PRO A 191 -0.74 -12.76 -14.44
N ILE A 192 -0.95 -13.24 -13.22
CA ILE A 192 -2.23 -13.78 -12.72
C ILE A 192 -3.07 -12.64 -12.16
N ALA A 193 -2.46 -11.77 -11.36
CA ALA A 193 -3.08 -10.61 -10.75
C ALA A 193 -2.05 -9.53 -10.40
N THR A 194 -2.51 -8.29 -10.38
CA THR A 194 -1.76 -7.12 -9.90
C THR A 194 -2.62 -6.35 -8.90
N LEU A 195 -2.12 -6.20 -7.67
CA LEU A 195 -2.74 -5.41 -6.61
C LEU A 195 -1.96 -4.10 -6.43
N THR A 196 -2.66 -2.97 -6.49
CA THR A 196 -2.11 -1.65 -6.17
C THR A 196 -2.83 -1.07 -4.95
N ASN A 197 -2.07 -0.67 -3.94
CA ASN A 197 -2.55 0.05 -2.77
C ASN A 197 -2.12 1.52 -2.83
N PHE A 198 -3.09 2.43 -2.87
CA PHE A 198 -2.85 3.87 -2.98
C PHE A 198 -3.98 4.63 -2.28
N ALA A 199 -3.64 5.66 -1.51
CA ALA A 199 -4.60 6.44 -0.72
C ALA A 199 -5.25 7.55 -1.56
N CYS A 200 -6.49 7.32 -2.00
CA CYS A 200 -7.32 8.35 -2.61
C CYS A 200 -8.78 7.89 -2.73
N HIS A 201 -9.73 8.69 -2.26
CA HIS A 201 -11.15 8.45 -2.48
C HIS A 201 -11.48 8.39 -3.99
N PRO A 202 -12.22 7.38 -4.46
CA PRO A 202 -12.84 7.37 -5.78
C PRO A 202 -14.03 8.34 -5.85
N GLU A 203 -13.68 9.63 -5.95
CA GLU A 203 -14.58 10.77 -5.87
C GLU A 203 -14.43 11.74 -7.05
N VAL A 204 -13.91 11.28 -8.20
CA VAL A 204 -13.84 12.15 -9.37
C VAL A 204 -15.25 12.50 -9.87
N LEU A 205 -16.17 11.54 -9.76
CA LEU A 205 -17.50 11.54 -10.37
C LEU A 205 -18.61 11.57 -9.32
N ASN A 206 -18.96 12.77 -8.84
CA ASN A 206 -20.20 12.99 -8.09
C ASN A 206 -21.41 13.07 -9.05
N ASN A 207 -21.90 11.90 -9.47
CA ASN A 207 -22.93 11.76 -10.49
C ASN A 207 -24.08 10.84 -10.03
N ASP A 208 -25.03 10.55 -10.92
CA ASP A 208 -26.22 9.72 -10.68
C ASP A 208 -26.18 8.35 -11.40
N GLN A 209 -25.03 7.95 -11.96
CA GLN A 209 -24.77 6.65 -12.55
C GLN A 209 -23.92 5.80 -11.61
N LEU A 210 -24.12 4.48 -11.67
CA LEU A 210 -23.19 3.53 -11.07
C LEU A 210 -21.89 3.50 -11.86
N THR A 211 -20.76 3.61 -11.15
CA THR A 211 -19.42 3.53 -11.71
C THR A 211 -18.43 3.18 -10.61
N ALA A 212 -17.36 2.45 -10.96
CA ALA A 212 -16.23 2.27 -10.07
C ALA A 212 -15.34 3.52 -9.96
N ASP A 213 -15.65 4.63 -10.65
CA ASP A 213 -14.86 5.87 -10.73
C ASP A 213 -13.47 5.63 -11.36
N PHE A 214 -12.41 6.37 -11.00
CA PHE A 214 -11.06 6.17 -11.54
C PHE A 214 -10.56 4.70 -11.46
N PRO A 215 -10.94 3.88 -10.45
CA PRO A 215 -10.68 2.44 -10.46
C PRO A 215 -11.10 1.70 -11.75
N ASN A 216 -12.21 2.05 -12.40
CA ASN A 216 -12.62 1.39 -13.66
C ASN A 216 -11.53 1.50 -14.74
N TRP A 217 -10.96 2.70 -14.93
CA TRP A 217 -9.89 2.89 -15.91
C TRP A 217 -8.55 2.33 -15.44
N PHE A 218 -8.30 2.29 -14.12
CA PHE A 218 -7.17 1.55 -13.58
C PHE A 218 -7.25 0.06 -13.96
N TYR A 219 -8.40 -0.59 -13.71
CA TYR A 219 -8.60 -2.00 -14.04
C TYR A 219 -8.40 -2.26 -15.53
N ARG A 220 -9.09 -1.50 -16.38
CA ARG A 220 -9.00 -1.63 -17.85
C ARG A 220 -7.57 -1.46 -18.34
N THR A 221 -6.82 -0.50 -17.81
CA THR A 221 -5.45 -0.23 -18.24
C THR A 221 -4.51 -1.36 -17.82
N ILE A 222 -4.59 -1.84 -16.59
CA ILE A 222 -3.78 -2.99 -16.12
C ILE A 222 -4.10 -4.23 -16.96
N GLU A 223 -5.38 -4.58 -17.11
CA GLU A 223 -5.83 -5.78 -17.81
C GLU A 223 -5.49 -5.76 -19.30
N ALA A 224 -5.71 -4.62 -19.98
CA ALA A 224 -5.38 -4.46 -21.40
C ALA A 224 -3.86 -4.53 -21.68
N ASN A 225 -3.02 -4.24 -20.68
CA ASN A 225 -1.56 -4.35 -20.78
C ASN A 225 -1.03 -5.67 -20.20
N GLY A 226 -1.90 -6.69 -20.02
CA GLY A 226 -1.50 -8.03 -19.61
C GLY A 226 -1.13 -8.16 -18.13
N GLY A 227 -1.58 -7.25 -17.26
CA GLY A 227 -1.29 -7.27 -15.82
C GLY A 227 -2.09 -8.30 -15.00
N GLY A 228 -2.86 -9.17 -15.64
CA GLY A 228 -3.74 -10.13 -14.98
C GLY A 228 -4.97 -9.44 -14.36
N VAL A 229 -5.62 -10.09 -13.40
CA VAL A 229 -6.74 -9.49 -12.65
C VAL A 229 -6.21 -8.27 -11.88
N ALA A 230 -6.68 -7.08 -12.27
CA ALA A 230 -6.32 -5.84 -11.60
C ALA A 230 -7.10 -5.69 -10.30
N ILE A 231 -6.45 -5.30 -9.20
CA ILE A 231 -7.07 -5.07 -7.89
C ILE A 231 -6.58 -3.72 -7.37
N PHE A 232 -7.49 -2.82 -7.05
CA PHE A 232 -7.19 -1.55 -6.40
C PHE A 232 -7.66 -1.64 -4.95
N ALA A 233 -6.79 -1.32 -4.00
CA ALA A 233 -7.13 -1.27 -2.58
C ALA A 233 -6.80 0.13 -2.04
N ASN A 234 -7.70 0.71 -1.26
CA ASN A 234 -7.47 2.05 -0.75
C ASN A 234 -6.50 2.08 0.44
N GLY A 235 -5.85 3.23 0.64
CA GLY A 235 -4.91 3.50 1.73
C GLY A 235 -5.52 4.27 2.90
N ALA A 236 -4.68 5.01 3.64
CA ALA A 236 -5.12 5.92 4.70
C ALA A 236 -5.65 7.23 4.09
N LEU A 237 -6.96 7.30 3.86
CA LEU A 237 -7.64 8.34 3.09
C LEU A 237 -8.47 9.34 3.92
N GLY A 238 -8.59 9.15 5.24
CA GLY A 238 -9.52 9.87 6.11
C GLY A 238 -9.30 11.38 6.29
N GLY A 239 -8.24 11.96 5.71
CA GLY A 239 -8.03 13.41 5.68
C GLY A 239 -8.76 14.09 4.52
N MET A 240 -9.87 13.50 4.07
CA MET A 240 -10.46 13.78 2.77
C MET A 240 -9.38 13.72 1.68
N VAL A 241 -8.60 12.63 1.65
CA VAL A 241 -7.60 12.43 0.60
C VAL A 241 -8.36 12.04 -0.66
N SER A 242 -8.60 13.01 -1.52
CA SER A 242 -9.49 12.88 -2.67
C SER A 242 -8.78 13.35 -3.95
N PRO A 243 -9.36 13.14 -5.14
CA PRO A 243 -8.71 13.49 -6.39
C PRO A 243 -8.40 14.99 -6.45
N ALA A 244 -7.20 15.32 -6.91
CA ALA A 244 -6.79 16.71 -7.07
C ALA A 244 -7.77 17.47 -7.99
N GLU A 245 -8.07 18.71 -7.65
CA GLU A 245 -8.97 19.55 -8.46
C GLU A 245 -8.40 19.79 -9.86
N ASN A 246 -9.29 19.91 -10.84
CA ASN A 246 -8.96 20.37 -12.18
C ASN A 246 -9.49 21.79 -12.35
N PRO A 247 -8.69 22.84 -12.05
CA PRO A 247 -9.16 24.23 -12.07
C PRO A 247 -9.56 24.70 -13.47
N ASN A 248 -9.13 23.99 -14.52
CA ASN A 248 -9.45 24.30 -15.91
C ASN A 248 -10.71 23.58 -16.41
N TYR A 249 -11.37 22.75 -15.57
CA TYR A 249 -12.58 22.07 -15.96
C TYR A 249 -13.78 23.02 -15.99
N GLN A 250 -14.35 23.21 -17.18
CA GLN A 250 -15.52 24.07 -17.40
C GLN A 250 -16.84 23.30 -17.51
N GLY A 251 -16.82 21.98 -17.32
CA GLY A 251 -18.01 21.12 -17.40
C GLY A 251 -18.78 21.05 -16.09
N GLU A 252 -19.81 20.19 -16.06
CA GLU A 252 -20.64 19.98 -14.87
C GLU A 252 -19.85 19.27 -13.76
N LYS A 253 -19.84 19.85 -12.55
CA LYS A 253 -19.17 19.27 -11.37
C LYS A 253 -19.61 17.81 -11.19
N GLY A 254 -18.63 16.92 -11.02
CA GLY A 254 -18.90 15.48 -10.85
C GLY A 254 -19.11 14.70 -12.15
N LYS A 255 -18.92 15.31 -13.33
CA LYS A 255 -18.99 14.64 -14.64
C LYS A 255 -17.70 14.79 -15.46
N ASP A 256 -16.55 14.94 -14.80
CA ASP A 256 -15.23 14.97 -15.46
C ASP A 256 -14.71 13.54 -15.73
N TRP A 257 -15.41 12.81 -16.62
CA TRP A 257 -15.07 11.44 -17.02
C TRP A 257 -13.63 11.33 -17.55
N ALA A 258 -13.19 12.35 -18.30
CA ALA A 258 -11.83 12.40 -18.82
C ALA A 258 -10.78 12.51 -17.69
N ARG A 259 -11.07 13.22 -16.58
CA ARG A 259 -10.19 13.24 -15.40
C ARG A 259 -10.14 11.89 -14.71
N ALA A 260 -11.28 11.23 -14.55
CA ALA A 260 -11.33 9.90 -13.93
C ALA A 260 -10.51 8.89 -14.76
N GLU A 261 -10.65 8.95 -16.09
CA GLU A 261 -9.84 8.19 -17.03
C GLU A 261 -8.35 8.49 -16.91
N ARG A 262 -7.95 9.76 -16.97
CA ARG A 262 -6.53 10.15 -16.85
C ARG A 262 -5.92 9.69 -15.53
N MET A 263 -6.65 9.84 -14.43
CA MET A 263 -6.20 9.44 -13.11
C MET A 263 -6.00 7.92 -13.01
N GLY A 264 -7.02 7.14 -13.38
CA GLY A 264 -6.94 5.67 -13.36
C GLY A 264 -5.84 5.13 -14.28
N THR A 265 -5.74 5.70 -15.49
CA THR A 265 -4.71 5.34 -16.48
C THR A 265 -3.30 5.68 -15.98
N LEU A 266 -3.10 6.84 -15.37
CA LEU A 266 -1.80 7.25 -14.82
C LEU A 266 -1.38 6.34 -13.67
N LEU A 267 -2.27 6.05 -12.73
CA LEU A 267 -2.00 5.13 -11.61
C LEU A 267 -1.64 3.73 -12.12
N ALA A 268 -2.39 3.21 -13.10
CA ALA A 268 -2.11 1.92 -13.72
C ALA A 268 -0.78 1.91 -14.48
N THR A 269 -0.48 2.97 -15.22
CA THR A 269 0.79 3.10 -15.96
C THR A 269 1.97 3.10 -14.99
N LYS A 270 1.91 3.90 -13.93
CA LYS A 270 2.95 3.94 -12.89
C LYS A 270 3.09 2.60 -12.17
N THR A 271 1.99 1.90 -11.94
CA THR A 271 1.97 0.54 -11.39
C THR A 271 2.77 -0.42 -12.29
N LEU A 272 2.44 -0.46 -13.58
CA LEU A 272 3.08 -1.36 -14.55
C LEU A 272 4.54 -1.01 -14.78
N GLU A 273 4.90 0.28 -14.80
CA GLU A 273 6.28 0.75 -14.89
C GLU A 273 7.12 0.23 -13.71
N ALA A 274 6.63 0.42 -12.49
CA ALA A 274 7.37 0.04 -11.28
C ALA A 274 7.54 -1.48 -11.15
N ILE A 275 6.50 -2.25 -11.44
CA ILE A 275 6.51 -3.71 -11.25
C ILE A 275 7.31 -4.47 -12.31
N ARG A 276 7.63 -3.84 -13.46
CA ARG A 276 8.48 -4.44 -14.50
C ARG A 276 9.88 -4.77 -13.99
N SER A 277 10.42 -3.93 -13.11
CA SER A 277 11.78 -4.07 -12.55
C SER A 277 11.82 -4.83 -11.22
N ALA A 278 10.68 -5.35 -10.76
CA ALA A 278 10.63 -6.08 -9.50
C ALA A 278 11.30 -7.44 -9.60
N ASN A 279 11.89 -7.88 -8.48
CA ASN A 279 12.40 -9.24 -8.33
C ASN A 279 11.22 -10.17 -8.03
N PHE A 280 11.08 -11.22 -8.83
CA PHE A 280 10.04 -12.22 -8.64
C PHE A 280 10.60 -13.47 -7.98
N SER A 281 9.95 -13.94 -6.92
CA SER A 281 10.34 -15.12 -6.16
C SER A 281 9.13 -16.03 -5.90
N ASP A 282 9.34 -17.33 -5.89
CA ASP A 282 8.39 -18.32 -5.38
C ASP A 282 8.75 -18.77 -3.94
N HIS A 283 9.86 -18.28 -3.40
CA HIS A 283 10.30 -18.51 -2.04
C HIS A 283 9.77 -17.40 -1.14
N VAL A 284 8.63 -17.68 -0.49
CA VAL A 284 7.87 -16.69 0.27
C VAL A 284 7.81 -17.07 1.74
N VAL A 285 8.19 -16.14 2.61
CA VAL A 285 7.89 -16.21 4.04
C VAL A 285 6.46 -15.72 4.24
N PHE A 286 5.64 -16.50 4.93
CA PHE A 286 4.29 -16.09 5.30
C PHE A 286 4.14 -16.08 6.81
N THR A 287 3.72 -14.93 7.34
CA THR A 287 3.25 -14.81 8.72
C THR A 287 1.93 -14.07 8.70
N HIS A 288 0.93 -14.56 9.43
CA HIS A 288 -0.35 -13.87 9.58
C HIS A 288 -0.73 -13.83 11.06
N ARG A 289 -1.09 -12.65 11.52
CA ARG A 289 -1.60 -12.38 12.85
C ARG A 289 -2.83 -11.49 12.72
N HIS A 290 -3.78 -11.65 13.62
CA HIS A 290 -4.96 -10.81 13.67
C HIS A 290 -5.39 -10.63 15.11
N GLN A 291 -6.12 -9.56 15.37
CA GLN A 291 -6.67 -9.28 16.68
C GLN A 291 -8.02 -8.61 16.52
N THR A 292 -9.00 -9.16 17.24
CA THR A 292 -10.27 -8.50 17.49
C THR A 292 -10.11 -7.58 18.69
N PHE A 293 -10.67 -6.37 18.59
CA PHE A 293 -10.67 -5.39 19.67
C PHE A 293 -11.99 -4.64 19.68
N THR A 294 -12.27 -3.97 20.79
CA THR A 294 -13.52 -3.25 20.99
C THR A 294 -13.29 -1.77 21.23
N VAL A 295 -14.23 -0.95 20.76
CA VAL A 295 -14.28 0.50 21.01
C VAL A 295 -15.68 0.92 21.44
N PRO A 296 -15.83 1.93 22.31
CA PRO A 296 -17.14 2.49 22.59
C PRO A 296 -17.68 3.18 21.32
N LEU A 297 -18.98 2.99 21.07
CA LEU A 297 -19.72 3.82 20.13
C LEU A 297 -20.08 5.11 20.85
N GLU A 298 -19.36 6.19 20.55
CA GLU A 298 -19.55 7.52 21.15
C GLU A 298 -20.50 8.38 20.32
N ASN A 299 -20.62 8.09 19.02
CA ASN A 299 -21.40 8.89 18.09
C ASN A 299 -22.92 8.69 18.27
N GLU A 300 -23.58 9.69 18.88
CA GLU A 300 -25.02 9.68 19.13
C GLU A 300 -25.88 9.61 17.85
N ARG A 301 -25.39 10.15 16.71
CA ARG A 301 -26.11 10.04 15.44
C ARG A 301 -26.11 8.59 14.95
N PHE A 302 -24.98 7.89 15.08
CA PHE A 302 -24.90 6.47 14.74
C PHE A 302 -25.74 5.61 15.69
N LYS A 303 -25.74 5.90 17.00
CA LYS A 303 -26.64 5.22 17.96
C LYS A 303 -28.11 5.37 17.57
N GLN A 304 -28.53 6.59 17.22
CA GLN A 304 -29.90 6.86 16.76
C GLN A 304 -30.18 6.12 15.45
N ALA A 305 -29.28 6.18 14.46
CA ALA A 305 -29.42 5.48 13.19
C ALA A 305 -29.54 3.96 13.37
N LEU A 306 -28.76 3.37 14.26
CA LEU A 306 -28.89 1.97 14.67
C LEU A 306 -30.24 1.71 15.34
N ALA A 307 -30.65 2.55 16.30
CA ALA A 307 -31.89 2.40 17.05
C ALA A 307 -33.15 2.38 16.16
N ILE A 308 -33.16 3.19 15.11
CA ILE A 308 -34.27 3.27 14.15
C ILE A 308 -34.11 2.35 12.93
N GLY A 309 -33.01 1.60 12.83
CA GLY A 309 -32.76 0.63 11.75
C GLY A 309 -32.26 1.21 10.43
N VAL A 310 -31.72 2.44 10.44
CA VAL A 310 -31.02 3.03 9.28
C VAL A 310 -29.72 2.28 9.03
N ILE A 311 -28.88 2.14 10.05
CA ILE A 311 -27.74 1.22 10.05
C ILE A 311 -28.22 -0.13 10.59
N PRO A 312 -27.94 -1.26 9.93
CA PRO A 312 -28.33 -2.57 10.44
C PRO A 312 -27.58 -2.89 11.74
N LYS A 313 -28.29 -3.48 12.70
CA LYS A 313 -27.67 -4.05 13.91
C LYS A 313 -27.23 -5.49 13.65
N GLY A 314 -26.08 -5.87 14.20
CA GLY A 314 -25.64 -7.26 14.24
C GLY A 314 -24.76 -7.55 15.45
N GLU A 315 -24.11 -8.71 15.44
CA GLU A 315 -23.41 -9.26 16.61
C GLU A 315 -22.17 -8.45 17.03
N SER A 316 -21.65 -7.62 16.11
CA SER A 316 -20.49 -6.76 16.37
C SER A 316 -20.81 -5.57 17.29
N LEU A 317 -22.08 -5.28 17.60
CA LEU A 317 -22.48 -4.22 18.53
C LEU A 317 -23.16 -4.81 19.78
N GLN A 318 -22.59 -4.57 20.95
CA GLN A 318 -23.17 -4.98 22.24
C GLN A 318 -22.99 -3.88 23.28
N ASN A 319 -24.06 -3.45 23.94
CA ASN A 319 -24.03 -2.44 25.01
C ASN A 319 -23.22 -1.18 24.64
N ASP A 320 -23.53 -0.55 23.50
CA ASP A 320 -22.81 0.60 22.94
C ASP A 320 -21.29 0.37 22.75
N THR A 321 -20.87 -0.89 22.62
CA THR A 321 -19.49 -1.27 22.35
C THR A 321 -19.44 -2.00 21.01
N LEU A 322 -18.64 -1.45 20.08
CA LEU A 322 -18.39 -2.02 18.77
C LEU A 322 -17.18 -2.96 18.85
N THR A 323 -17.30 -4.11 18.21
CA THR A 323 -16.24 -5.09 18.01
C THR A 323 -15.75 -4.97 16.58
N THR A 324 -14.44 -4.79 16.39
CA THR A 324 -13.80 -4.75 15.08
C THR A 324 -12.50 -5.55 15.08
N GLU A 325 -11.76 -5.57 13.98
CA GLU A 325 -10.54 -6.35 13.84
C GLU A 325 -9.49 -5.69 12.94
N ALA A 326 -8.22 -6.03 13.20
CA ALA A 326 -7.11 -5.71 12.32
C ALA A 326 -6.24 -6.95 12.08
N HIS A 327 -5.74 -7.07 10.86
CA HIS A 327 -4.86 -8.14 10.42
C HIS A 327 -3.51 -7.54 10.05
N LEU A 328 -2.45 -8.21 10.49
CA LEU A 328 -1.08 -7.94 10.09
C LEU A 328 -0.53 -9.21 9.45
N PHE A 329 -0.08 -9.12 8.20
CA PHE A 329 0.54 -10.26 7.55
C PHE A 329 1.75 -9.86 6.71
N GLN A 330 2.76 -10.72 6.73
CA GLN A 330 3.96 -10.62 5.91
C GLN A 330 3.87 -11.66 4.79
N ILE A 331 4.13 -11.23 3.56
CA ILE A 331 4.24 -12.10 2.39
C ILE A 331 5.56 -11.73 1.71
N GLY A 332 6.57 -12.59 1.85
CA GLY A 332 7.91 -12.32 1.34
C GLY A 332 8.50 -11.09 2.00
N GLU A 333 8.89 -10.10 1.20
CA GLU A 333 9.47 -8.85 1.70
C GLU A 333 8.42 -7.78 2.07
N ALA A 334 7.15 -7.96 1.71
CA ALA A 334 6.11 -6.98 1.99
C ALA A 334 5.35 -7.27 3.29
N VAL A 335 4.81 -6.21 3.88
CA VAL A 335 3.93 -6.29 5.06
C VAL A 335 2.60 -5.58 4.77
N PHE A 336 1.52 -6.16 5.27
CA PHE A 336 0.15 -5.71 5.05
C PHE A 336 -0.53 -5.49 6.38
N PHE A 337 -1.25 -4.38 6.51
CA PHE A 337 -2.07 -4.07 7.67
C PHE A 337 -3.46 -3.61 7.25
N THR A 338 -4.51 -4.22 7.80
CA THR A 338 -5.90 -3.82 7.51
C THR A 338 -6.40 -2.78 8.49
N MET A 339 -7.17 -1.83 8.00
CA MET A 339 -7.72 -0.72 8.80
C MET A 339 -9.24 -0.66 8.63
N PRO A 340 -10.04 -0.69 9.72
CA PRO A 340 -11.49 -0.86 9.67
C PRO A 340 -12.27 0.43 9.38
N GLY A 341 -11.83 1.21 8.38
CA GLY A 341 -12.47 2.49 8.00
C GLY A 341 -11.49 3.47 7.35
N GLU A 342 -11.86 4.75 7.38
CA GLU A 342 -11.16 5.86 6.75
C GLU A 342 -10.09 6.46 7.69
N VAL A 343 -8.90 5.86 7.70
CA VAL A 343 -7.80 6.28 8.58
C VAL A 343 -7.15 7.60 8.13
N LEU A 344 -6.93 8.53 9.07
CA LEU A 344 -6.20 9.77 8.77
C LEU A 344 -4.77 9.51 8.22
N PRO A 345 -4.29 10.33 7.28
CA PRO A 345 -2.96 10.17 6.69
C PRO A 345 -1.79 10.19 7.69
N ASN A 346 -1.88 10.97 8.77
CA ASN A 346 -0.84 11.02 9.82
C ASN A 346 -0.70 9.67 10.57
N ILE A 347 -1.83 9.01 10.88
CA ILE A 347 -1.85 7.63 11.39
C ILE A 347 -1.26 6.69 10.34
N GLY A 348 -1.63 6.85 9.07
CA GLY A 348 -1.05 6.10 7.96
C GLY A 348 0.48 6.19 7.91
N PHE A 349 1.05 7.40 8.02
CA PHE A 349 2.50 7.59 8.09
C PHE A 349 3.13 6.97 9.32
N LEU A 350 2.49 7.09 10.49
CA LEU A 350 2.96 6.44 11.72
C LEU A 350 3.02 4.91 11.55
N LEU A 351 1.96 4.32 10.97
CA LEU A 351 1.87 2.89 10.69
C LEU A 351 2.91 2.46 9.64
N LYS A 352 3.06 3.17 8.52
CA LYS A 352 4.10 2.87 7.52
C LYS A 352 5.49 2.91 8.14
N LYS A 353 5.80 3.96 8.92
CA LYS A 353 7.09 4.08 9.60
C LYS A 353 7.35 2.89 10.53
N HIS A 354 6.37 2.52 11.35
CA HIS A 354 6.48 1.39 12.28
C HIS A 354 6.61 0.05 11.56
N LEU A 355 5.74 -0.21 10.58
CA LEU A 355 5.63 -1.48 9.89
C LEU A 355 6.76 -1.71 8.88
N SER A 356 7.40 -0.65 8.38
CA SER A 356 8.56 -0.75 7.47
C SER A 356 9.73 -1.56 8.05
N ALA A 357 9.79 -1.71 9.38
CA ALA A 357 10.77 -2.57 10.04
C ALA A 357 10.55 -4.08 9.79
N TYR A 358 9.35 -4.46 9.32
CA TYR A 358 8.93 -5.86 9.13
C TYR A 358 8.64 -6.19 7.66
N GLY A 359 8.56 -5.19 6.79
CA GLY A 359 8.36 -5.38 5.35
C GLY A 359 8.37 -4.06 4.57
N ASP A 360 8.84 -4.10 3.33
CA ASP A 360 8.80 -2.99 2.38
C ASP A 360 8.56 -3.58 0.97
N PRO A 361 7.46 -3.23 0.27
CA PRO A 361 6.47 -2.19 0.60
C PRO A 361 5.55 -2.52 1.78
N VAL A 362 5.06 -1.45 2.42
CA VAL A 362 3.97 -1.51 3.40
C VAL A 362 2.64 -1.25 2.70
N PHE A 363 1.76 -2.24 2.73
CA PHE A 363 0.38 -2.11 2.29
C PHE A 363 -0.51 -1.75 3.47
N LEU A 364 -1.15 -0.58 3.42
CA LEU A 364 -2.18 -0.20 4.36
C LEU A 364 -3.53 -0.38 3.67
N ILE A 365 -4.22 -1.47 3.95
CA ILE A 365 -5.51 -1.79 3.34
C ILE A 365 -6.60 -1.10 4.15
N GLY A 366 -7.01 0.08 3.69
CA GLY A 366 -8.15 0.83 4.22
C GLY A 366 -9.46 0.06 3.99
N LEU A 367 -10.46 0.40 4.81
CA LEU A 367 -11.81 -0.21 4.74
C LEU A 367 -11.77 -1.74 4.77
N GLY A 368 -10.78 -2.27 5.49
CA GLY A 368 -10.44 -3.67 5.54
C GLY A 368 -11.18 -4.34 6.70
N ASN A 369 -12.02 -5.31 6.34
CA ASN A 369 -12.86 -6.15 7.19
C ASN A 369 -13.98 -5.43 7.94
N ASP A 370 -14.09 -4.11 7.79
CA ASP A 370 -15.12 -3.28 8.42
C ASP A 370 -15.16 -1.88 7.79
N GLU A 371 -16.24 -1.14 8.06
CA GLU A 371 -16.41 0.27 7.71
C GLU A 371 -16.99 1.02 8.91
N LEU A 372 -16.11 1.67 9.68
CA LEU A 372 -16.45 2.42 10.88
C LEU A 372 -16.41 3.95 10.68
N GLY A 373 -16.37 4.40 9.43
CA GLY A 373 -16.19 5.80 9.07
C GLY A 373 -14.76 6.28 9.37
N TYR A 374 -14.65 7.56 9.71
CA TYR A 374 -13.34 8.20 9.92
C TYR A 374 -12.66 7.73 11.20
N ILE A 375 -11.37 7.45 11.11
CA ILE A 375 -10.52 7.03 12.23
C ILE A 375 -9.47 8.11 12.46
N LEU A 376 -9.64 8.83 13.56
CA LEU A 376 -8.76 9.89 14.05
C LEU A 376 -8.07 9.46 15.34
N CYS A 377 -6.89 10.03 15.60
CA CYS A 377 -6.30 9.98 16.94
C CYS A 377 -7.04 10.92 17.87
N GLU A 378 -6.98 10.66 19.18
CA GLU A 378 -7.67 11.47 20.18
C GLU A 378 -7.24 12.95 20.14
N GLU A 379 -5.95 13.21 19.86
CA GLU A 379 -5.41 14.56 19.75
C GLU A 379 -5.97 15.35 18.55
N ASP A 380 -6.31 14.65 17.47
CA ASP A 380 -6.91 15.26 16.26
C ASP A 380 -8.44 15.36 16.37
N TYR A 381 -9.07 14.43 17.09
CA TYR A 381 -10.52 14.25 17.12
C TYR A 381 -11.27 15.52 17.53
N TRP A 382 -10.68 16.33 18.40
CA TRP A 382 -11.32 17.54 18.93
C TRP A 382 -10.98 18.82 18.17
N LEU A 383 -10.11 18.76 17.16
CA LEU A 383 -9.77 19.92 16.34
C LEU A 383 -10.93 20.27 15.39
N ASP A 384 -11.29 21.55 15.31
CA ASP A 384 -12.33 22.04 14.40
C ASP A 384 -12.02 21.74 12.92
N LEU A 385 -10.73 21.56 12.59
CA LEU A 385 -10.28 21.13 11.27
C LEU A 385 -10.96 19.83 10.81
N TYR A 386 -11.27 18.94 11.75
CA TYR A 386 -11.83 17.61 11.50
C TYR A 386 -13.30 17.49 11.95
N GLU A 387 -14.06 18.58 11.99
CA GLU A 387 -15.45 18.57 12.44
C GLU A 387 -16.32 17.57 11.64
N TYR A 388 -16.13 17.51 10.32
CA TYR A 388 -16.86 16.60 9.45
C TYR A 388 -16.48 15.14 9.72
N GLU A 389 -15.18 14.84 9.74
CA GLU A 389 -14.64 13.52 10.02
C GLU A 389 -15.10 13.01 11.39
N ARG A 390 -15.04 13.87 12.42
CA ARG A 390 -15.58 13.57 13.76
C ARG A 390 -17.06 13.21 13.69
N SER A 391 -17.86 13.93 12.89
CA SER A 391 -19.30 13.65 12.76
C SER A 391 -19.62 12.29 12.13
N MET A 392 -18.65 11.74 11.40
CA MET A 392 -18.70 10.47 10.68
C MET A 392 -17.76 9.41 11.30
N SER A 393 -17.30 9.61 12.54
CA SER A 393 -16.48 8.66 13.28
C SER A 393 -17.30 7.92 14.33
N VAL A 394 -16.95 6.68 14.64
CA VAL A 394 -17.56 5.92 15.75
C VAL A 394 -17.21 6.49 17.13
N GLY A 395 -16.04 7.13 17.28
CA GLY A 395 -15.58 7.67 18.55
C GLY A 395 -14.10 8.00 18.59
N SER A 396 -13.70 8.74 19.62
CA SER A 396 -12.35 9.29 19.79
C SER A 396 -11.25 8.26 20.02
N GLN A 397 -11.60 7.07 20.51
CA GLN A 397 -10.63 6.04 20.92
C GLN A 397 -10.17 5.13 19.78
N ILE A 398 -10.83 5.15 18.62
CA ILE A 398 -10.58 4.15 17.55
C ILE A 398 -9.16 4.25 16.97
N GLY A 399 -8.63 5.46 16.76
CA GLY A 399 -7.29 5.65 16.21
C GLY A 399 -6.19 5.11 17.13
N GLU A 400 -6.25 5.43 18.41
CA GLU A 400 -5.28 4.93 19.39
C GLU A 400 -5.33 3.40 19.50
N LYS A 401 -6.53 2.82 19.56
CA LYS A 401 -6.71 1.36 19.59
C LYS A 401 -6.17 0.68 18.34
N LEU A 402 -6.36 1.25 17.16
CA LEU A 402 -5.82 0.72 15.92
C LEU A 402 -4.29 0.72 15.92
N VAL A 403 -3.67 1.82 16.34
CA VAL A 403 -2.20 1.94 16.43
C VAL A 403 -1.63 0.98 17.49
N ALA A 404 -2.27 0.87 18.65
CA ALA A 404 -1.88 -0.08 19.69
C ALA A 404 -1.97 -1.53 19.18
N THR A 405 -3.02 -1.86 18.43
CA THR A 405 -3.21 -3.18 17.82
C THR A 405 -2.13 -3.47 16.78
N ALA A 406 -1.77 -2.50 15.93
CA ALA A 406 -0.67 -2.65 14.97
C ALA A 406 0.66 -2.97 15.67
N LYS A 407 0.96 -2.26 16.77
CA LYS A 407 2.16 -2.51 17.59
C LYS A 407 2.14 -3.91 18.20
N GLN A 408 1.05 -4.30 18.86
CA GLN A 408 0.90 -5.63 19.47
C GLN A 408 1.03 -6.76 18.45
N LEU A 409 0.41 -6.63 17.28
CA LEU A 409 0.52 -7.62 16.22
C LEU A 409 1.96 -7.73 15.68
N SER A 410 2.72 -6.64 15.68
CA SER A 410 4.11 -6.63 15.20
C SER A 410 5.13 -7.23 16.18
N GLU A 411 4.84 -7.31 17.48
CA GLU A 411 5.79 -7.74 18.52
C GLU A 411 6.36 -9.16 18.33
N GLY A 412 5.63 -10.03 17.62
CA GLY A 412 6.16 -11.35 17.27
C GLY A 412 6.26 -11.58 15.77
N LEU A 413 6.37 -10.51 14.98
CA LEU A 413 7.05 -10.59 13.70
C LEU A 413 8.54 -10.49 13.96
N THR A 414 9.33 -11.32 13.29
CA THR A 414 10.76 -11.06 13.19
C THR A 414 10.87 -9.78 12.36
N PRO A 415 11.44 -8.68 12.90
CA PRO A 415 11.83 -7.57 12.05
C PRO A 415 12.60 -8.14 10.88
N LEU A 416 12.44 -7.59 9.68
CA LEU A 416 13.39 -7.93 8.62
C LEU A 416 14.76 -7.84 9.28
N ALA A 417 15.53 -8.94 9.24
CA ALA A 417 16.95 -8.84 9.53
C ALA A 417 17.36 -7.59 8.78
N LYS A 418 17.98 -6.61 9.44
CA LYS A 418 18.37 -5.35 8.81
C LYS A 418 19.43 -5.62 7.74
N GLY A 419 19.14 -6.46 6.76
CA GLY A 419 19.70 -6.41 5.45
C GLY A 419 19.34 -5.04 4.92
N THR A 420 20.31 -4.16 5.09
CA THR A 420 20.64 -3.11 4.12
C THR A 420 20.14 -1.69 4.35
N GLY A 421 19.88 -1.32 5.61
CA GLY A 421 20.05 0.06 6.06
C GLY A 421 21.42 0.24 6.71
N GLY A 422 21.58 -0.24 7.94
CA GLY A 422 22.84 -0.13 8.70
C GLY A 422 23.99 -0.97 8.14
N GLU A 423 23.76 -2.23 7.72
CA GLU A 423 24.82 -3.06 7.11
C GLU A 423 25.16 -2.62 5.68
N ARG A 424 24.20 -2.15 4.88
CA ARG A 424 24.49 -1.59 3.55
C ARG A 424 25.16 -0.23 3.66
N VAL A 425 24.77 0.61 4.63
CA VAL A 425 25.50 1.84 4.96
C VAL A 425 26.91 1.50 5.43
N ALA A 426 27.10 0.53 6.34
CA ALA A 426 28.43 0.11 6.79
C ALA A 426 29.26 -0.54 5.67
N GLN A 427 28.64 -1.30 4.77
CA GLN A 427 29.29 -1.89 3.60
C GLN A 427 29.65 -0.81 2.57
N VAL A 428 28.75 0.13 2.29
CA VAL A 428 28.98 1.27 1.40
C VAL A 428 30.07 2.15 1.99
N GLU A 429 30.03 2.45 3.29
CA GLU A 429 31.11 3.14 4.00
C GLU A 429 32.43 2.40 3.89
N ALA A 430 32.45 1.09 4.13
CA ALA A 430 33.66 0.28 4.01
C ALA A 430 34.21 0.30 2.56
N GLU A 431 33.36 0.21 1.55
CA GLU A 431 33.76 0.28 0.15
C GLU A 431 34.18 1.70 -0.27
N LEU A 432 33.52 2.74 0.22
CA LEU A 432 33.93 4.14 0.01
C LEU A 432 35.27 4.44 0.70
N GLN A 433 35.52 3.89 1.90
CA GLN A 433 36.81 4.00 2.57
C GLN A 433 37.91 3.24 1.83
N LYS A 434 37.61 2.03 1.32
CA LYS A 434 38.54 1.31 0.43
C LYS A 434 38.83 2.11 -0.84
N TYR A 435 37.80 2.74 -1.42
CA TYR A 435 37.94 3.59 -2.59
C TYR A 435 38.81 4.81 -2.28
N VAL A 436 38.63 5.48 -1.13
CA VAL A 436 39.52 6.56 -0.69
C VAL A 436 40.98 6.08 -0.58
N GLY A 437 41.20 4.84 -0.11
CA GLY A 437 42.51 4.20 -0.07
C GLY A 437 43.17 3.95 -1.45
N ARG A 438 42.41 4.03 -2.54
CA ARG A 438 42.93 3.95 -3.92
C ARG A 438 43.39 5.29 -4.49
N PHE A 439 43.29 6.36 -3.70
CA PHE A 439 43.75 7.68 -4.10
C PHE A 439 45.24 7.69 -4.47
N ARG A 440 45.58 8.44 -5.52
CA ARG A 440 46.94 8.61 -6.05
C ARG A 440 47.37 10.08 -5.93
N PRO A 441 48.03 10.49 -4.83
CA PRO A 441 48.44 11.88 -4.59
C PRO A 441 49.27 12.49 -5.72
N GLU A 442 50.12 11.70 -6.36
CA GLU A 442 50.96 12.09 -7.49
C GLU A 442 50.15 12.45 -8.75
N ARG A 443 48.97 11.85 -8.92
CA ARG A 443 48.05 12.17 -10.02
C ARG A 443 47.19 13.38 -9.73
N ALA A 444 46.86 13.63 -8.46
CA ALA A 444 46.01 14.73 -8.05
C ALA A 444 46.70 16.10 -8.06
N GLY A 445 48.03 16.16 -7.98
CA GLY A 445 48.79 17.40 -8.04
C GLY A 445 48.30 18.45 -7.03
N ALA A 446 47.98 19.66 -7.51
CA ALA A 446 47.49 20.77 -6.70
C ALA A 446 45.95 20.85 -6.57
N LEU A 447 45.23 19.78 -6.94
CA LEU A 447 43.76 19.78 -6.95
C LEU A 447 43.18 20.09 -5.56
N LYS A 448 42.19 21.00 -5.54
CA LYS A 448 41.32 21.27 -4.41
C LYS A 448 39.87 21.16 -4.86
N ALA A 449 39.16 20.12 -4.44
CA ALA A 449 37.77 19.88 -4.82
C ALA A 449 37.01 19.12 -3.73
N THR A 450 35.73 19.41 -3.61
CA THR A 450 34.76 18.73 -2.75
C THR A 450 33.65 18.15 -3.63
N TYR A 451 33.51 16.84 -3.56
CA TYR A 451 32.46 16.07 -4.22
C TYR A 451 31.40 15.68 -3.20
N ARG A 452 30.14 15.73 -3.62
CA ARG A 452 29.01 15.24 -2.84
C ARG A 452 28.45 13.99 -3.49
N PHE A 453 28.36 12.89 -2.74
CA PHE A 453 27.74 11.65 -3.18
C PHE A 453 26.40 11.50 -2.49
N LEU A 454 25.32 11.42 -3.28
CA LEU A 454 23.97 11.16 -2.82
C LEU A 454 23.58 9.76 -3.26
N LEU A 455 23.77 8.81 -2.35
CA LEU A 455 23.64 7.39 -2.63
C LEU A 455 22.31 6.88 -2.09
N GLU A 456 21.37 6.58 -2.99
CA GLU A 456 20.05 6.07 -2.60
C GLU A 456 20.20 4.78 -1.82
N GLY A 457 19.58 4.73 -0.64
CA GLY A 457 19.69 3.61 0.30
C GLY A 457 20.95 3.60 1.17
N ALA A 458 21.90 4.54 1.01
CA ALA A 458 23.11 4.63 1.83
C ALA A 458 23.41 6.03 2.42
N GLY A 459 22.71 7.07 1.96
CA GLY A 459 22.82 8.41 2.51
C GLY A 459 23.82 9.31 1.77
N GLU A 460 24.28 10.35 2.46
CA GLU A 460 25.06 11.43 1.89
C GLU A 460 26.52 11.41 2.38
N TYR A 461 27.45 11.61 1.45
CA TYR A 461 28.89 11.61 1.73
C TYR A 461 29.59 12.76 1.00
N TYR A 462 30.65 13.25 1.62
CA TYR A 462 31.50 14.32 1.10
C TYR A 462 32.92 13.79 0.93
N LEU A 463 33.40 13.77 -0.30
CA LEU A 463 34.80 13.46 -0.62
C LEU A 463 35.54 14.78 -0.88
N ARG A 464 36.53 15.08 -0.06
CA ARG A 464 37.37 16.27 -0.22
C ARG A 464 38.78 15.87 -0.64
N ILE A 465 39.24 16.43 -1.74
CA ILE A 465 40.63 16.35 -2.20
C ILE A 465 41.28 17.71 -1.96
N ALA A 466 42.32 17.75 -1.15
CA ALA A 466 43.14 18.94 -0.96
C ALA A 466 44.53 18.55 -0.44
N GLU A 467 45.56 19.30 -0.81
CA GLU A 467 46.92 19.13 -0.28
C GLU A 467 47.47 17.70 -0.45
N GLY A 468 47.15 17.06 -1.58
CA GLY A 468 47.57 15.70 -1.88
C GLY A 468 46.91 14.63 -1.00
N LYS A 469 45.75 14.92 -0.38
CA LYS A 469 44.98 13.96 0.43
C LYS A 469 43.53 13.92 -0.01
N ALA A 470 42.93 12.74 0.07
CA ALA A 470 41.49 12.53 -0.07
C ALA A 470 40.90 12.13 1.29
N THR A 471 39.84 12.81 1.72
CA THR A 471 39.12 12.51 2.97
C THR A 471 37.63 12.35 2.70
N LEU A 472 37.01 11.39 3.37
CA LEU A 472 35.58 11.12 3.30
C LEU A 472 34.91 11.50 4.62
N SER A 473 33.78 12.22 4.54
CA SER A 473 32.98 12.64 5.69
C SER A 473 31.49 12.48 5.40
N LYS A 474 30.69 12.35 6.46
CA LYS A 474 29.22 12.49 6.39
C LYS A 474 28.75 13.93 6.62
N GLU A 475 29.60 14.74 7.22
CA GLU A 475 29.37 16.15 7.47
C GLU A 475 30.10 16.97 6.41
N GLY A 476 29.37 17.87 5.77
CA GLY A 476 29.92 18.77 4.76
C GLY A 476 28.94 19.90 4.46
N ASN A 477 29.45 20.93 3.79
CA ASN A 477 28.67 22.11 3.40
C ASN A 477 28.30 21.99 1.91
N PRO A 478 27.01 21.84 1.55
CA PRO A 478 26.58 21.79 0.15
C PRO A 478 27.02 22.99 -0.69
N ALA A 479 27.24 24.16 -0.07
CA ALA A 479 27.67 25.37 -0.78
C ALA A 479 29.14 25.32 -1.25
N GLU A 480 29.95 24.39 -0.72
CA GLU A 480 31.37 24.23 -1.06
C GLU A 480 31.63 23.12 -2.07
N VAL A 481 30.56 22.47 -2.55
CA VAL A 481 30.61 21.32 -3.47
C VAL A 481 30.74 21.80 -4.91
N GLN A 482 31.71 21.26 -5.65
CA GLN A 482 31.87 21.54 -7.10
C GLN A 482 31.15 20.50 -7.98
N VAL A 483 30.93 19.30 -7.46
CA VAL A 483 30.28 18.18 -8.17
C VAL A 483 29.38 17.40 -7.23
N THR A 484 28.12 17.19 -7.62
CA THR A 484 27.21 16.26 -6.96
C THR A 484 26.97 15.05 -7.86
N ILE A 485 27.19 13.85 -7.32
CA ILE A 485 26.92 12.59 -7.99
C ILE A 485 25.77 11.89 -7.28
N ARG A 486 24.72 11.54 -8.03
CA ARG A 486 23.54 10.82 -7.53
C ARG A 486 23.43 9.46 -8.20
N ALA A 487 23.21 8.41 -7.43
CA ALA A 487 22.98 7.06 -7.94
C ALA A 487 22.38 6.15 -6.86
N PRO A 488 21.76 5.02 -7.23
CA PRO A 488 21.59 3.89 -6.31
C PRO A 488 22.94 3.47 -5.72
N ALA A 489 23.01 3.27 -4.41
CA ALA A 489 24.28 2.97 -3.73
C ALA A 489 25.00 1.77 -4.35
N GLN A 490 24.25 0.73 -4.73
CA GLN A 490 24.80 -0.47 -5.36
C GLN A 490 25.44 -0.18 -6.72
N VAL A 491 24.80 0.64 -7.56
CA VAL A 491 25.33 1.05 -8.86
C VAL A 491 26.63 1.83 -8.68
N PHE A 492 26.69 2.74 -7.71
CA PHE A 492 27.90 3.49 -7.39
C PHE A 492 29.04 2.57 -6.90
N ILE A 493 28.74 1.59 -6.04
CA ILE A 493 29.71 0.59 -5.59
C ILE A 493 30.24 -0.25 -6.76
N GLU A 494 29.38 -0.67 -7.68
CA GLU A 494 29.81 -1.42 -8.87
C GLU A 494 30.73 -0.59 -9.76
N ILE A 495 30.50 0.71 -9.89
CA ILE A 495 31.37 1.63 -10.62
C ILE A 495 32.75 1.71 -9.96
N ILE A 496 32.81 2.05 -8.67
CA ILE A 496 34.10 2.23 -7.97
C ILE A 496 34.85 0.92 -7.74
N THR A 497 34.19 -0.24 -7.86
CA THR A 497 34.83 -1.56 -7.83
C THR A 497 35.17 -2.12 -9.21
N GLY A 498 34.89 -1.37 -10.28
CA GLY A 498 35.19 -1.75 -11.66
C GLY A 498 34.27 -2.83 -12.24
N LYS A 499 33.16 -3.16 -11.57
CA LYS A 499 32.15 -4.13 -12.03
C LYS A 499 31.15 -3.52 -13.02
N ARG A 500 31.03 -2.20 -13.04
CA ARG A 500 30.14 -1.46 -13.96
C ARG A 500 30.85 -0.25 -14.54
N ASN A 501 30.60 0.02 -15.82
CA ASN A 501 31.16 1.18 -16.50
C ASN A 501 30.36 2.44 -16.12
N ALA A 502 31.06 3.51 -15.73
CA ALA A 502 30.43 4.77 -15.30
C ALA A 502 29.68 5.48 -16.43
N LEU A 503 30.18 5.42 -17.67
CA LEU A 503 29.56 6.06 -18.83
C LEU A 503 28.25 5.35 -19.21
N ASP A 504 28.20 4.02 -19.10
CA ASP A 504 26.98 3.26 -19.35
C ASP A 504 25.90 3.55 -18.30
N ALA A 505 26.28 3.61 -17.01
CA ALA A 505 25.39 3.99 -15.93
C ALA A 505 24.87 5.45 -16.07
N TYR A 506 25.70 6.35 -16.61
CA TYR A 506 25.29 7.72 -16.92
C TYR A 506 24.30 7.78 -18.09
N ASN A 507 24.58 7.07 -19.19
CA ASN A 507 23.73 7.04 -20.38
C ASN A 507 22.36 6.39 -20.14
N THR A 508 22.26 5.48 -19.16
CA THR A 508 21.02 4.81 -18.74
C THR A 508 20.24 5.60 -17.69
N GLY A 509 20.79 6.70 -17.18
CA GLY A 509 20.17 7.58 -16.19
C GLY A 509 20.26 7.10 -14.74
N GLU A 510 20.93 5.98 -14.48
CA GLU A 510 21.17 5.45 -13.13
C GLU A 510 22.23 6.23 -12.35
N LEU A 511 23.17 6.88 -13.06
CA LEU A 511 24.17 7.80 -12.51
C LEU A 511 23.89 9.21 -13.03
N GLN A 512 23.68 10.17 -12.14
CA GLN A 512 23.50 11.58 -12.47
C GLN A 512 24.65 12.40 -11.91
N VAL A 513 25.13 13.36 -12.70
CA VAL A 513 26.21 14.27 -12.32
C VAL A 513 25.74 15.70 -12.50
N GLU A 514 25.79 16.48 -11.43
CA GLU A 514 25.48 17.90 -11.38
C GLU A 514 26.76 18.69 -11.03
N GLY A 515 27.00 19.82 -11.72
CA GLY A 515 28.21 20.65 -11.51
C GLY A 515 29.30 20.39 -12.54
N ASP A 516 30.56 20.39 -12.13
CA ASP A 516 31.71 20.27 -13.04
C ASP A 516 31.93 18.81 -13.50
N ILE A 517 31.49 18.50 -14.71
CA ILE A 517 31.61 17.16 -15.32
C ILE A 517 33.08 16.77 -15.54
N GLY A 518 33.97 17.74 -15.82
CA GLY A 518 35.40 17.48 -15.97
C GLY A 518 36.03 16.98 -14.67
N LEU A 519 35.66 17.61 -13.54
CA LEU A 519 36.05 17.14 -12.21
C LEU A 519 35.44 15.76 -11.89
N ALA A 520 34.20 15.48 -12.31
CA ALA A 520 33.59 14.16 -12.12
C ALA A 520 34.37 13.05 -12.84
N GLN A 521 34.77 13.29 -14.10
CA GLN A 521 35.61 12.36 -14.87
C GLN A 521 37.00 12.20 -14.26
N TYR A 522 37.53 13.28 -13.67
CA TYR A 522 38.85 13.28 -13.05
C TYR A 522 38.96 12.27 -11.89
N LEU A 523 37.85 11.96 -11.19
CA LEU A 523 37.83 10.90 -10.17
C LEU A 523 38.32 9.55 -10.70
N LEU A 524 37.97 9.20 -11.94
CA LEU A 524 38.40 7.94 -12.57
C LEU A 524 39.92 7.88 -12.83
N TYR A 525 40.57 9.04 -12.88
CA TYR A 525 42.01 9.15 -13.09
C TYR A 525 42.80 9.12 -11.77
N VAL A 526 42.29 9.80 -10.73
CA VAL A 526 42.99 9.94 -9.44
C VAL A 526 42.71 8.82 -8.42
N PHE A 527 41.72 7.96 -8.68
CA PHE A 527 41.44 6.76 -7.89
C PHE A 527 41.57 5.51 -8.76
N GLU A 528 42.54 4.64 -8.45
CA GLU A 528 42.80 3.39 -9.18
C GLU A 528 43.00 2.20 -8.23
#